data_AF-A0A4Y3KL08-F1
#
_entry.id   AF-A0A4Y3KL08-F1
#
_cell.length_a   1.000
_cell.length_b   1.000
_cell.length_c   1.000
_cell.angle_alpha   90.00
_cell.angle_beta   90.00
_cell.angle_gamma   90.00
#
_symmetry.space_group_name_H-M   'P 1'
#
loop_
_entity.id
_entity.type
_entity.pdbx_description
1 polymer ?
#
loop_
_entity_poly.entity_id
_entity_poly.type
_entity_poly.pdbx_seq_one_letter_code
_entity_poly.pdbx_strand_id
1 'polypeptide(L)'
;MRYNPPPTWPTAPEGWQPPPGWEPDPSWPAAPEGWQLWVEDEDEDGAEEAALAAAHRAQAVKTFWIGVGVFVAGAISTIVASGSSGGIIWYGGMIFGAILLFRAVTAYRASRSAGGAALGAQGKGLAVAGVVACLVVGGVAVSMWAESESLEPTAGSCWKVDGDQAVLIGCSHAHDFRAVQVVKDEAQCPQTAVGWVEGDGTDLVCLAED
;
A
#
# COMPACT_ATOMS: atom_id res chain seq x y z
N MET A 1 0.69 11.58 43.19
CA MET A 1 0.96 12.56 44.27
C MET A 1 2.23 12.11 44.97
N ARG A 2 3.31 12.86 44.83
CA ARG A 2 4.64 12.54 45.37
C ARG A 2 5.07 13.53 46.44
N TYR A 3 5.69 13.01 47.49
CA TYR A 3 6.30 13.83 48.54
C TYR A 3 7.60 14.46 48.02
N ASN A 4 7.68 15.79 48.05
CA ASN A 4 8.82 16.58 47.61
C ASN A 4 9.43 17.36 48.80
N PRO A 5 10.21 16.70 49.68
CA PRO A 5 10.81 17.39 50.81
C PRO A 5 11.86 18.41 50.35
N PRO A 6 11.97 19.57 51.00
CA PRO A 6 13.07 20.51 50.79
C PRO A 6 14.44 19.82 51.01
N PRO A 7 15.51 20.24 50.32
CA PRO A 7 16.85 19.67 50.51
C PRO A 7 17.40 19.78 51.94
N THR A 8 16.84 20.69 52.75
CA THR A 8 17.20 20.92 54.16
C THR A 8 16.48 19.98 55.13
N TRP A 9 15.52 19.20 54.65
CA TRP A 9 14.76 18.23 55.44
C TRP A 9 15.36 16.83 55.29
N PRO A 10 15.12 15.92 56.25
CA PRO A 10 15.54 14.54 56.08
C PRO A 10 14.86 13.90 54.86
N THR A 11 15.65 13.18 54.07
CA THR A 11 15.16 12.43 52.91
C THR A 11 14.18 11.34 53.37
N ALA A 12 12.94 11.42 52.89
CA ALA A 12 11.95 10.38 53.17
C ALA A 12 12.27 9.10 52.36
N PRO A 13 11.87 7.91 52.87
CA PRO A 13 11.91 6.69 52.09
C PRO A 13 11.08 6.80 50.79
N GLU A 14 11.48 6.07 49.76
CA GLU A 14 10.75 6.02 48.49
C GLU A 14 9.30 5.55 48.72
N GLY A 15 8.33 6.31 48.18
CA GLY A 15 6.90 6.02 48.33
C GLY A 15 6.29 6.36 49.70
N TRP A 16 7.01 7.06 50.59
CA TRP A 16 6.45 7.48 51.88
C TRP A 16 5.28 8.45 51.71
N GLN A 17 4.20 8.21 52.46
CA GLN A 17 3.04 9.09 52.56
C GLN A 17 2.72 9.36 54.04
N PRO A 18 2.36 10.60 54.42
CA PRO A 18 2.07 10.94 55.79
C PRO A 18 0.79 10.25 56.27
N PRO A 19 0.71 9.90 57.56
CA PRO A 19 -0.56 9.59 58.18
C PRO A 19 -1.48 10.82 58.20
N PRO A 20 -2.82 10.64 58.30
CA PRO A 20 -3.76 11.74 58.47
C PRO A 20 -3.38 12.63 59.66
N GLY A 21 -3.26 13.94 59.43
CA GLY A 21 -2.90 14.92 60.47
C GLY A 21 -1.40 15.07 60.74
N TRP A 22 -0.53 14.54 59.88
CA TRP A 22 0.90 14.79 59.95
C TRP A 22 1.23 16.27 59.70
N GLU A 23 2.10 16.82 60.54
CA GLU A 23 2.74 18.12 60.33
C GLU A 23 4.27 17.93 60.35
N PRO A 24 5.04 18.78 59.64
CA PRO A 24 6.49 18.78 59.71
C PRO A 24 6.98 18.97 61.14
N ASP A 25 8.07 18.29 61.52
CA ASP A 25 8.65 18.45 62.85
C ASP A 25 9.05 19.93 63.06
N PRO A 26 8.63 20.58 64.16
CA PRO A 26 8.95 21.99 64.42
C PRO A 26 10.45 22.29 64.52
N SER A 27 11.30 21.29 64.74
CA SER A 27 12.75 21.42 64.74
C SER A 27 13.35 21.55 63.34
N TRP A 28 12.59 21.25 62.28
CA TRP A 28 13.05 21.36 60.91
C TRP A 28 13.01 22.82 60.42
N PRO A 29 13.94 23.24 59.55
CA PRO A 29 13.88 24.56 58.94
C PRO A 29 12.55 24.77 58.21
N ALA A 30 12.00 25.98 58.26
CA ALA A 30 10.79 26.30 57.50
C ALA A 30 11.01 26.03 56.00
N ALA A 31 9.98 25.50 55.33
CA ALA A 31 10.03 25.32 53.89
C ALA A 31 10.21 26.69 53.19
N PRO A 32 10.92 26.75 52.05
CA PRO A 32 11.04 27.97 51.27
C PRO A 32 9.69 28.55 50.87
N GLU A 33 9.63 29.86 50.65
CA GLU A 33 8.41 30.51 50.20
C GLU A 33 7.92 29.91 48.87
N GLY A 34 6.64 29.54 48.81
CA GLY A 34 6.02 28.92 47.63
C GLY A 34 6.33 27.42 47.44
N TRP A 35 6.99 26.76 48.40
CA TRP A 35 7.32 25.34 48.28
C TRP A 35 6.07 24.43 48.35
N GLN A 36 5.95 23.52 47.38
CA GLN A 36 4.89 22.52 47.33
C GLN A 36 5.44 21.17 47.83
N LEU A 37 5.03 20.78 49.04
CA LEU A 37 5.41 19.49 49.64
C LEU A 37 4.79 18.29 48.91
N TRP A 38 3.65 18.54 48.25
CA TRP A 38 2.90 17.55 47.50
C TRP A 38 2.81 18.03 46.07
N VAL A 39 3.49 17.31 45.18
CA VAL A 39 3.39 17.54 43.74
C VAL A 39 2.54 16.43 43.14
N GLU A 40 1.70 16.77 42.17
CA GLU A 40 1.11 15.75 41.32
C GLU A 40 2.26 15.03 40.60
N ASP A 41 2.19 13.69 40.54
CA ASP A 41 3.06 13.00 39.63
C ASP A 41 2.54 13.39 38.25
N GLU A 42 3.34 14.13 37.49
CA GLU A 42 3.08 14.25 36.07
C GLU A 42 3.13 12.81 35.56
N ASP A 43 2.01 12.30 35.02
CA ASP A 43 1.94 10.97 34.42
C ASP A 43 2.82 10.95 33.16
N GLU A 44 4.16 10.99 33.35
CA GLU A 44 5.16 10.98 32.29
C GLU A 44 4.99 9.72 31.44
N ASP A 45 4.61 8.61 32.08
CA ASP A 45 4.25 7.35 31.44
C ASP A 45 3.10 7.52 30.43
N GLY A 46 2.05 8.29 30.78
CA GLY A 46 0.90 8.52 29.90
C GLY A 46 1.23 9.46 28.74
N ALA A 47 2.08 10.46 28.98
CA ALA A 47 2.55 11.37 27.94
C ALA A 47 3.47 10.66 26.92
N GLU A 48 4.38 9.81 27.39
CA GLU A 48 5.26 8.99 26.56
C GLU A 48 4.45 7.98 25.73
N GLU A 49 3.50 7.28 26.35
CA GLU A 49 2.64 6.30 25.68
C GLU A 49 1.77 6.95 24.59
N ALA A 50 1.24 8.15 24.86
CA ALA A 50 0.52 8.94 23.87
C ALA A 50 1.41 9.38 22.69
N ALA A 51 2.66 9.79 22.96
CA ALA A 51 3.63 10.18 21.94
C ALA A 51 4.03 8.99 21.05
N LEU A 52 4.27 7.82 21.64
CA LEU A 52 4.54 6.56 20.94
C LEU A 52 3.34 6.16 20.05
N ALA A 53 2.11 6.24 20.57
CA ALA A 53 0.91 5.96 19.81
C ALA A 53 0.75 6.91 18.61
N ALA A 54 1.09 8.19 18.78
CA ALA A 54 1.10 9.19 17.69
C ALA A 54 2.18 8.88 16.64
N ALA A 55 3.38 8.49 17.05
CA ALA A 55 4.47 8.10 16.15
C ALA A 55 4.13 6.84 15.34
N HIS A 56 3.59 5.80 15.97
CA HIS A 56 3.10 4.59 15.30
C HIS A 56 2.02 4.92 14.27
N ARG A 57 1.11 5.83 14.59
CA ARG A 57 0.09 6.29 13.65
C ARG A 57 0.71 7.03 12.45
N ALA A 58 1.65 7.93 12.68
CA ALA A 58 2.33 8.65 11.60
C ALA A 58 3.06 7.67 10.66
N GLN A 59 3.72 6.66 11.23
CA GLN A 59 4.37 5.59 10.47
C GLN A 59 3.37 4.73 9.69
N ALA A 60 2.19 4.42 10.26
CA ALA A 60 1.13 3.70 9.57
C ALA A 60 0.60 4.50 8.37
N VAL A 61 0.36 5.81 8.53
CA VAL A 61 -0.07 6.70 7.43
C VAL A 61 0.98 6.77 6.32
N LYS A 62 2.27 6.90 6.68
CA LYS A 62 3.37 6.88 5.71
C LYS A 62 3.43 5.57 4.94
N THR A 63 3.37 4.44 5.66
CA THR A 63 3.39 3.10 5.06
C THR A 63 2.19 2.86 4.14
N PHE A 64 1.01 3.36 4.53
CA PHE A 64 -0.19 3.30 3.70
C PHE A 64 0.04 3.99 2.34
N TRP A 65 0.53 5.23 2.34
CA TRP A 65 0.74 5.97 1.08
C TRP A 65 1.87 5.41 0.22
N ILE A 66 2.93 4.87 0.85
CA ILE A 66 3.95 4.10 0.10
C ILE A 66 3.29 2.87 -0.53
N GLY A 67 2.44 2.14 0.21
CA GLY A 67 1.70 0.99 -0.31
C GLY A 67 0.78 1.33 -1.48
N VAL A 68 0.01 2.43 -1.38
CA VAL A 68 -0.81 2.94 -2.49
C VAL A 68 0.06 3.25 -3.70
N GLY A 69 1.15 4.00 -3.52
CA GLY A 69 2.04 4.38 -4.61
C GLY A 69 2.67 3.19 -5.31
N VAL A 70 3.20 2.22 -4.55
CA VAL A 70 3.82 1.02 -5.11
C VAL A 70 2.80 0.11 -5.79
N PHE A 71 1.60 -0.04 -5.21
CA PHE A 71 0.52 -0.81 -5.83
C PHE A 71 0.11 -0.21 -7.17
N VAL A 72 -0.21 1.09 -7.19
CA VAL A 72 -0.67 1.80 -8.39
C VAL A 72 0.43 1.81 -9.46
N ALA A 73 1.69 2.08 -9.09
CA ALA A 73 2.80 2.02 -10.04
C ALA A 73 2.97 0.59 -10.60
N GLY A 74 2.84 -0.44 -9.75
CA GLY A 74 2.84 -1.84 -10.18
C GLY A 74 1.73 -2.13 -11.19
N ALA A 75 0.49 -1.73 -10.89
CA ALA A 75 -0.66 -1.94 -11.76
C ALA A 75 -0.58 -1.14 -13.08
N ILE A 76 -0.05 0.08 -13.06
CA ILE A 76 0.21 0.85 -14.28
C ILE A 76 1.29 0.17 -15.12
N SER A 77 2.36 -0.31 -14.49
CA SER A 77 3.41 -1.05 -15.18
C SER A 77 2.86 -2.29 -15.88
N THR A 78 1.95 -3.04 -15.24
CA THR A 78 1.30 -4.19 -15.88
C THR A 78 0.42 -3.79 -17.07
N ILE A 79 -0.31 -2.67 -16.97
CA ILE A 79 -1.15 -2.15 -18.05
C ILE A 79 -0.30 -1.75 -19.26
N VAL A 80 0.80 -1.04 -19.03
CA VAL A 80 1.69 -0.55 -20.12
C VAL A 80 2.47 -1.71 -20.74
N ALA A 81 3.04 -2.60 -19.93
CA ALA A 81 3.84 -3.72 -20.42
C ALA A 81 3.02 -4.74 -21.23
N SER A 82 1.71 -4.82 -20.98
CA SER A 82 0.79 -5.66 -21.76
C SER A 82 0.73 -5.30 -23.24
N GLY A 83 1.17 -4.10 -23.65
CA GLY A 83 1.20 -3.69 -25.05
C GLY A 83 2.52 -3.92 -25.78
N SER A 84 3.65 -4.03 -25.08
CA SER A 84 4.98 -3.84 -25.69
C SER A 84 5.93 -5.03 -25.63
N SER A 85 5.65 -6.05 -24.82
CA SER A 85 6.50 -7.24 -24.76
C SER A 85 5.73 -8.35 -24.05
N GLY A 86 5.56 -9.51 -24.68
CA GLY A 86 5.04 -10.75 -24.07
C GLY A 86 5.93 -11.33 -22.96
N GLY A 87 6.50 -10.47 -22.11
CA GLY A 87 7.35 -10.81 -20.98
C GLY A 87 6.53 -10.95 -19.71
N ILE A 88 6.94 -11.91 -18.87
CA ILE A 88 6.38 -12.24 -17.57
C ILE A 88 5.98 -10.97 -16.80
N ILE A 89 4.67 -10.73 -16.67
CA ILE A 89 4.11 -9.63 -15.89
C ILE A 89 4.46 -9.89 -14.42
N TRP A 90 5.50 -9.23 -13.90
CA TRP A 90 5.89 -9.37 -12.49
C TRP A 90 4.92 -8.59 -11.62
N TYR A 91 3.88 -9.28 -11.13
CA TYR A 91 2.90 -8.78 -10.16
C TYR A 91 3.50 -8.30 -8.82
N GLY A 92 4.83 -8.38 -8.65
CA GLY A 92 5.52 -8.07 -7.41
C GLY A 92 5.28 -6.65 -6.90
N GLY A 93 5.10 -5.66 -7.79
CA GLY A 93 4.70 -4.30 -7.36
C GLY A 93 3.34 -4.26 -6.69
N MET A 94 2.33 -4.91 -7.28
CA MET A 94 0.98 -4.98 -6.69
C MET A 94 0.96 -5.82 -5.41
N ILE A 95 1.64 -6.97 -5.38
CA ILE A 95 1.71 -7.82 -4.18
C ILE A 95 2.41 -7.06 -3.03
N PHE A 96 3.55 -6.45 -3.31
CA PHE A 96 4.30 -5.71 -2.29
C PHE A 96 3.51 -4.50 -1.79
N GLY A 97 2.87 -3.76 -2.69
CA GLY A 97 1.95 -2.66 -2.34
C GLY A 97 0.82 -3.13 -1.43
N ALA A 98 0.17 -4.26 -1.75
CA ALA A 98 -0.90 -4.85 -0.94
C ALA A 98 -0.42 -5.26 0.47
N ILE A 99 0.79 -5.83 0.58
CA ILE A 99 1.40 -6.17 1.88
C ILE A 99 1.61 -4.90 2.71
N LEU A 100 2.12 -3.81 2.12
CA LEU A 100 2.29 -2.54 2.83
C LEU A 100 0.96 -1.95 3.29
N LEU A 101 -0.09 -2.02 2.46
CA LEU A 101 -1.44 -1.60 2.83
C LEU A 101 -1.96 -2.42 4.02
N PHE A 102 -1.80 -3.74 3.99
CA PHE A 102 -2.20 -4.61 5.09
C PHE A 102 -1.44 -4.26 6.38
N ARG A 103 -0.11 -4.09 6.30
CA ARG A 103 0.71 -3.68 7.45
C ARG A 103 0.31 -2.32 8.01
N ALA A 104 -0.05 -1.37 7.14
CA ALA A 104 -0.52 -0.07 7.58
C ALA A 104 -1.86 -0.16 8.32
N VAL A 105 -2.79 -0.98 7.82
CA VAL A 105 -4.09 -1.21 8.47
C VAL A 105 -3.93 -1.90 9.82
N THR A 106 -3.08 -2.93 9.93
CA THR A 106 -2.84 -3.61 11.21
C THR A 106 -2.18 -2.68 12.23
N ALA A 107 -1.19 -1.89 11.81
CA ALA A 107 -0.56 -0.89 12.67
C ALA A 107 -1.54 0.19 13.15
N TYR A 108 -2.41 0.68 12.26
CA TYR A 108 -3.44 1.65 12.65
C TYR A 108 -4.45 1.05 13.63
N ARG A 109 -4.89 -0.20 13.42
CA ARG A 109 -5.80 -0.88 14.34
C ARG A 109 -5.17 -1.09 15.73
N ALA A 110 -3.89 -1.47 15.78
CA ALA A 110 -3.15 -1.60 17.02
C ALA A 110 -3.03 -0.25 17.76
N SER A 111 -2.72 0.84 17.05
CA SER A 111 -2.73 2.19 17.61
C SER A 111 -4.11 2.57 18.17
N ARG A 112 -5.20 2.19 17.49
CA ARG A 112 -6.57 2.46 17.95
C ARG A 112 -6.96 1.65 19.19
N SER A 113 -6.53 0.38 19.30
CA SER A 113 -6.79 -0.42 20.50
C SER A 113 -6.00 0.07 21.72
N ALA A 114 -4.86 0.71 21.51
CA ALA A 114 -4.04 1.32 22.56
C ALA A 114 -4.48 2.77 22.91
N GLY A 115 -5.71 3.17 22.58
CA GLY A 115 -6.22 4.52 22.92
C GLY A 115 -5.78 5.64 21.96
N GLY A 116 -5.01 5.35 20.92
CA GLY A 116 -4.58 6.34 19.92
C GLY A 116 -5.76 7.01 19.21
N ALA A 117 -5.66 8.31 18.95
CA ALA A 117 -6.73 9.09 18.32
C ALA A 117 -7.19 8.50 16.97
N ALA A 118 -8.45 8.73 16.60
CA ALA A 118 -8.97 8.35 15.28
C ALA A 118 -8.49 9.30 14.17
N LEU A 119 -8.46 8.82 12.92
CA LEU A 119 -8.31 9.69 11.75
C LEU A 119 -9.43 10.74 11.72
N GLY A 120 -9.04 12.00 11.44
CA GLY A 120 -10.00 13.07 11.17
C GLY A 120 -10.77 12.82 9.87
N ALA A 121 -11.85 13.58 9.64
CA ALA A 121 -12.71 13.41 8.46
C ALA A 121 -11.92 13.50 7.14
N GLN A 122 -11.03 14.49 7.02
CA GLN A 122 -10.14 14.64 5.86
C GLN A 122 -9.22 13.43 5.67
N GLY A 123 -8.60 12.94 6.76
CA GLY A 123 -7.72 11.77 6.71
C GLY A 123 -8.44 10.49 6.29
N LYS A 124 -9.69 10.29 6.73
CA LYS A 124 -10.54 9.19 6.27
C LYS A 124 -10.88 9.33 4.78
N GLY A 125 -11.26 10.53 4.34
CA GLY A 125 -11.56 10.81 2.93
C GLY A 125 -10.37 10.51 2.01
N LEU A 126 -9.16 10.95 2.39
CA LEU A 126 -7.95 10.65 1.63
C LEU A 126 -7.62 9.16 1.62
N ALA A 127 -7.75 8.45 2.75
CA ALA A 127 -7.53 7.00 2.79
C ALA A 127 -8.50 6.24 1.87
N VAL A 128 -9.78 6.63 1.87
CA VAL A 128 -10.78 6.08 0.94
C VAL A 128 -10.37 6.35 -0.51
N ALA A 129 -9.98 7.58 -0.83
CA ALA A 129 -9.53 7.93 -2.18
C ALA A 129 -8.33 7.08 -2.64
N GLY A 130 -7.36 6.82 -1.75
CA GLY A 130 -6.22 5.94 -2.03
C GLY A 130 -6.65 4.49 -2.31
N VAL A 131 -7.58 3.95 -1.53
CA VAL A 131 -8.13 2.60 -1.76
C VAL A 131 -8.89 2.55 -3.09
N VAL A 132 -9.72 3.55 -3.39
CA VAL A 132 -10.44 3.62 -4.66
C VAL A 132 -9.45 3.68 -5.83
N ALA A 133 -8.37 4.45 -5.74
CA ALA A 133 -7.33 4.48 -6.77
C ALA A 133 -6.72 3.09 -7.01
N CYS A 134 -6.36 2.35 -5.95
CA CYS A 134 -5.88 0.97 -6.08
C CYS A 134 -6.91 0.05 -6.73
N LEU A 135 -8.18 0.11 -6.31
CA LEU A 135 -9.24 -0.74 -6.87
C LEU A 135 -9.53 -0.44 -8.34
N VAL A 136 -9.57 0.83 -8.72
CA VAL A 136 -9.81 1.25 -10.11
C VAL A 136 -8.66 0.80 -11.00
N VAL A 137 -7.42 1.15 -10.66
CA VAL A 137 -6.25 0.82 -11.50
C VAL A 137 -5.98 -0.69 -11.50
N GLY A 138 -6.08 -1.34 -10.34
CA GLY A 138 -5.96 -2.80 -10.24
C GLY A 138 -7.05 -3.53 -11.01
N GLY A 139 -8.29 -3.02 -10.98
CA GLY A 139 -9.40 -3.57 -11.76
C GLY A 139 -9.16 -3.49 -13.26
N VAL A 140 -8.65 -2.37 -13.77
CA VAL A 140 -8.28 -2.21 -15.18
C VAL A 140 -7.15 -3.18 -15.57
N ALA A 141 -6.12 -3.30 -14.73
CA ALA A 141 -5.03 -4.25 -14.97
C ALA A 141 -5.54 -5.69 -15.06
N VAL A 142 -6.43 -6.10 -14.14
CA VAL A 142 -7.03 -7.43 -14.13
C VAL A 142 -7.94 -7.65 -15.34
N SER A 143 -8.74 -6.65 -15.74
CA SER A 143 -9.63 -6.80 -16.90
C SER A 143 -8.84 -6.95 -18.21
N MET A 144 -7.77 -6.18 -18.40
CA MET A 144 -6.93 -6.31 -19.59
C MET A 144 -6.25 -7.68 -19.64
N TRP A 145 -5.76 -8.16 -18.50
CA TRP A 145 -5.16 -9.49 -18.42
C TRP A 145 -6.17 -10.61 -18.70
N ALA A 146 -7.37 -10.53 -18.11
CA ALA A 146 -8.43 -11.51 -18.33
C ALA A 146 -8.88 -11.55 -19.81
N GLU A 147 -8.91 -10.40 -20.48
CA GLU A 147 -9.19 -10.34 -21.92
C GLU A 147 -8.05 -11.00 -22.70
N SER A 148 -6.78 -10.76 -22.34
CA SER A 148 -5.62 -11.36 -23.02
C SER A 148 -5.55 -12.89 -22.90
N GLU A 149 -5.89 -13.48 -21.75
CA GLU A 149 -5.93 -14.93 -21.59
C GLU A 149 -7.02 -15.61 -22.43
N SER A 150 -8.05 -14.86 -22.81
CA SER A 150 -9.15 -15.39 -23.63
C SER A 150 -8.84 -15.40 -25.14
N LEU A 151 -7.73 -14.79 -25.55
CA LEU A 151 -7.35 -14.67 -26.96
C LEU A 151 -6.39 -15.79 -27.33
N GLU A 152 -6.84 -16.70 -28.19
CA GLU A 152 -6.00 -17.74 -28.78
C GLU A 152 -5.61 -17.35 -30.22
N PRO A 153 -4.35 -17.58 -30.64
CA PRO A 153 -3.85 -17.28 -31.98
C PRO A 153 -4.41 -18.26 -33.02
N THR A 154 -5.71 -18.13 -33.32
CA THR A 154 -6.47 -19.02 -34.21
C THR A 154 -6.90 -18.30 -35.50
N ALA A 155 -7.35 -19.06 -36.50
CA ALA A 155 -7.93 -18.47 -37.70
C ALA A 155 -9.17 -17.64 -37.35
N GLY A 156 -9.22 -16.40 -37.82
CA GLY A 156 -10.25 -15.40 -37.52
C GLY A 156 -9.89 -14.42 -36.40
N SER A 157 -8.77 -14.65 -35.70
CA SER A 157 -8.25 -13.72 -34.67
C SER A 157 -7.78 -12.39 -35.27
N CYS A 158 -7.80 -11.32 -34.48
CA CYS A 158 -7.50 -9.97 -34.96
C CYS A 158 -6.19 -9.43 -34.38
N TRP A 159 -5.42 -8.73 -35.20
CA TRP A 159 -4.05 -8.35 -34.89
C TRP A 159 -3.81 -6.89 -35.22
N LYS A 160 -3.04 -6.22 -34.36
CA LYS A 160 -2.64 -4.82 -34.55
C LYS A 160 -1.14 -4.71 -34.52
N VAL A 161 -0.57 -3.86 -35.37
CA VAL A 161 0.86 -3.55 -35.32
C VAL A 161 1.10 -2.40 -34.36
N ASP A 162 1.96 -2.64 -33.37
CA ASP A 162 2.47 -1.63 -32.44
C ASP A 162 4.01 -1.61 -32.50
N GLY A 163 4.57 -0.59 -33.15
CA GLY A 163 5.98 -0.54 -33.50
C GLY A 163 6.38 -1.67 -34.45
N ASP A 164 7.32 -2.52 -34.01
CA ASP A 164 7.84 -3.65 -34.80
C ASP A 164 7.16 -4.99 -34.43
N GLN A 165 6.12 -4.97 -33.60
CA GLN A 165 5.44 -6.18 -33.13
C GLN A 165 3.97 -6.20 -33.58
N ALA A 166 3.50 -7.38 -33.95
CA ALA A 166 2.08 -7.66 -34.14
C ALA A 166 1.51 -8.26 -32.85
N VAL A 167 0.49 -7.62 -32.30
CA VAL A 167 -0.13 -7.99 -31.03
C VAL A 167 -1.55 -8.50 -31.27
N LEU A 168 -1.85 -9.65 -30.69
CA LEU A 168 -3.19 -10.26 -30.71
C LEU A 168 -4.15 -9.42 -29.88
N ILE A 169 -5.26 -9.00 -30.47
CA ILE A 169 -6.28 -8.17 -29.81
C ILE A 169 -7.70 -8.69 -30.10
N GLY A 170 -8.65 -8.33 -29.24
CA GLY A 170 -10.06 -8.64 -29.48
C GLY A 170 -10.58 -7.91 -30.72
N CYS A 171 -11.27 -8.61 -31.62
CA CYS A 171 -11.80 -8.07 -32.88
C CYS A 171 -12.81 -6.91 -32.73
N SER A 172 -13.28 -6.63 -31.51
CA SER A 172 -14.07 -5.44 -31.19
C SER A 172 -13.24 -4.14 -31.21
N HIS A 173 -11.92 -4.25 -31.12
CA HIS A 173 -10.98 -3.13 -31.16
C HIS A 173 -10.47 -2.90 -32.59
N ALA A 174 -9.99 -1.70 -32.88
CA ALA A 174 -9.35 -1.38 -34.16
C ALA A 174 -8.09 -2.25 -34.35
N HIS A 175 -8.06 -3.01 -35.44
CA HIS A 175 -7.01 -3.93 -35.84
C HIS A 175 -6.60 -3.64 -37.29
N ASP A 176 -5.39 -4.05 -37.65
CA ASP A 176 -4.84 -3.85 -38.99
C ASP A 176 -4.92 -5.14 -39.83
N PHE A 177 -4.96 -6.30 -39.15
CA PHE A 177 -4.94 -7.61 -39.78
C PHE A 177 -5.91 -8.59 -39.12
N ARG A 178 -6.36 -9.56 -39.93
CA ARG A 178 -7.09 -10.75 -39.47
C ARG A 178 -6.30 -12.00 -39.83
N ALA A 179 -6.19 -12.91 -38.87
CA ALA A 179 -5.61 -14.22 -39.09
C ALA A 179 -6.50 -15.03 -40.05
N VAL A 180 -5.94 -15.47 -41.16
CA VAL A 180 -6.68 -16.27 -42.15
C VAL A 180 -6.48 -17.76 -41.95
N GLN A 181 -5.31 -18.16 -41.43
CA GLN A 181 -4.97 -19.57 -41.24
C GLN A 181 -3.85 -19.75 -40.21
N VAL A 182 -3.82 -20.90 -39.55
CA VAL A 182 -2.70 -21.36 -38.71
C VAL A 182 -2.03 -22.55 -39.40
N VAL A 183 -0.71 -22.49 -39.55
CA VAL A 183 0.10 -23.45 -40.30
C VAL A 183 1.37 -23.82 -39.54
N LYS A 184 2.05 -24.90 -39.94
CA LYS A 184 3.33 -25.31 -39.32
C LYS A 184 4.56 -24.81 -40.08
N ASP A 185 4.36 -24.34 -41.30
CA ASP A 185 5.41 -23.89 -42.20
C ASP A 185 4.91 -22.68 -43.01
N GLU A 186 5.75 -21.66 -43.15
CA GLU A 186 5.43 -20.40 -43.84
C GLU A 186 4.95 -20.64 -45.27
N ALA A 187 5.48 -21.65 -45.97
CA ALA A 187 5.10 -21.95 -47.35
C ALA A 187 3.65 -22.44 -47.48
N GLN A 188 3.00 -22.79 -46.36
CA GLN A 188 1.60 -23.20 -46.31
C GLN A 188 0.64 -22.01 -46.18
N CYS A 189 1.13 -20.79 -45.95
CA CYS A 189 0.28 -19.62 -45.90
C CYS A 189 -0.43 -19.36 -47.24
N PRO A 190 -1.71 -18.95 -47.22
CA PRO A 190 -2.43 -18.63 -48.44
C PRO A 190 -1.85 -17.39 -49.10
N GLN A 191 -2.03 -17.26 -50.42
CA GLN A 191 -1.53 -16.10 -51.19
C GLN A 191 -2.17 -14.76 -50.78
N THR A 192 -3.28 -14.81 -50.04
CA THR A 192 -3.93 -13.62 -49.46
C THR A 192 -3.27 -13.14 -48.18
N ALA A 193 -2.38 -13.95 -47.57
CA ALA A 193 -1.64 -13.52 -46.41
C ALA A 193 -0.54 -12.54 -46.83
N VAL A 194 -0.47 -11.42 -46.12
CA VAL A 194 0.54 -10.38 -46.31
C VAL A 194 1.76 -10.57 -45.39
N GLY A 195 1.61 -11.42 -44.37
CA GLY A 195 2.68 -11.79 -43.45
C GLY A 195 2.26 -12.92 -42.53
N TRP A 196 3.15 -13.27 -41.59
CA TRP A 196 2.88 -14.28 -40.57
C TRP A 196 3.53 -13.88 -39.25
N VAL A 197 3.00 -14.43 -38.17
CA VAL A 197 3.53 -14.28 -36.81
C VAL A 197 3.65 -15.64 -36.16
N GLU A 198 4.57 -15.78 -35.21
CA GLU A 198 4.64 -16.99 -34.39
C GLU A 198 3.41 -17.06 -33.47
N GLY A 199 2.69 -18.17 -33.54
CA GLY A 199 1.60 -18.51 -32.64
C GLY A 199 2.10 -19.35 -31.46
N ASP A 200 1.23 -20.22 -30.94
CA ASP A 200 1.62 -21.09 -29.82
C ASP A 200 2.53 -22.25 -30.27
N GLY A 201 3.63 -22.43 -29.55
CA GLY A 201 4.56 -23.55 -29.78
C GLY A 201 5.33 -23.43 -31.09
N THR A 202 4.91 -24.18 -32.11
CA THR A 202 5.55 -24.20 -33.45
C THR A 202 4.59 -23.78 -34.57
N ASP A 203 3.42 -23.26 -34.20
CA ASP A 203 2.45 -22.78 -35.15
C ASP A 203 2.80 -21.37 -35.65
N LEU A 204 2.49 -21.11 -36.91
CA LEU A 204 2.57 -19.81 -37.56
C LEU A 204 1.16 -19.36 -37.91
N VAL A 205 0.84 -18.10 -37.61
CA VAL A 205 -0.45 -17.50 -37.91
C VAL A 205 -0.29 -16.60 -39.12
N CYS A 206 -0.93 -16.95 -40.23
CA CYS A 206 -0.91 -16.16 -41.46
C CYS A 206 -1.91 -15.01 -41.35
N LEU A 207 -1.46 -13.78 -41.59
CA LEU A 207 -2.24 -12.55 -41.44
C LEU A 207 -2.59 -11.97 -42.80
N ALA A 208 -3.82 -11.51 -42.97
CA ALA A 208 -4.28 -10.72 -44.11
C ALA A 208 -4.80 -9.35 -43.63
N GLU A 209 -4.76 -8.33 -44.47
CA GLU A 209 -5.36 -7.02 -44.18
C GLU A 209 -6.88 -7.16 -43.98
N ASP A 210 -7.45 -6.46 -42.99
CA ASP A 210 -8.90 -6.42 -42.70
C ASP A 210 -9.47 -5.00 -42.78
#